data_AF-A0A7G6WI04-F1
#
_entry.id   AF-A0A7G6WI04-F1
#
_cell.length_a   1.000
_cell.length_b   1.000
_cell.length_c   1.000
_cell.angle_alpha   90.00
_cell.angle_beta   90.00
_cell.angle_gamma   90.00
#
_symmetry.space_group_name_H-M   'P 1'
#
loop_
_entity.id
_entity.type
_entity.pdbx_description
1 polymer ?
#
loop_
_entity_poly.entity_id
_entity_poly.type
_entity_poly.pdbx_seq_one_letter_code
_entity_poly.pdbx_strand_id
1 'polypeptide(L)'
;MSPANEIRKSKAERTSEAREKARLIREAQLKKDKRNKLLIGWGIVVAVVAILVVVGLVVTTTMRQNAPIADQGPTPANGNANGGITLLANTDVAKLEPATVDAAAVGAPPETAPESVVAPGAEAEAGKPVKVVLYVDFICPVCKNFETQYNEQLTSLRNEGKISVEYRALGFLDNRSSTNYSSRAANAAACVVNESPEKYAEFVDTLFANQPAEGSAGLSDDKLKTMATDIGAKNIDTCVDGKTYRPYVKFTTKQAAAIGVTGTPTVFVDGQQWGKGASAQTPFPDFLQAAITAKG
;
A
#
# COMPACT_ATOMS: atom_id res chain seq x y z
N MET A 1 -10.27 85.32 -36.47
CA MET A 1 -10.79 84.15 -37.20
C MET A 1 -11.74 83.42 -36.28
N SER A 2 -13.02 83.33 -36.67
CA SER A 2 -14.15 82.83 -35.89
C SER A 2 -13.97 81.41 -35.35
N PRO A 3 -14.53 81.08 -34.17
CA PRO A 3 -14.81 79.69 -33.85
C PRO A 3 -15.86 79.16 -34.83
N ALA A 4 -15.61 77.99 -35.41
CA ALA A 4 -16.54 77.33 -36.31
C ALA A 4 -17.88 77.11 -35.60
N ASN A 5 -18.96 77.56 -36.24
CA ASN A 5 -20.34 77.36 -35.79
C ASN A 5 -20.70 75.88 -35.96
N GLU A 6 -20.47 75.06 -34.95
CA GLU A 6 -21.00 73.69 -34.93
C GLU A 6 -22.52 73.76 -34.89
N ILE A 7 -23.15 73.27 -35.95
CA ILE A 7 -24.60 73.15 -36.07
C ILE A 7 -25.10 72.30 -34.89
N ARG A 8 -25.75 72.95 -33.92
CA ARG A 8 -26.33 72.30 -32.75
C ARG A 8 -27.45 71.37 -33.22
N LYS A 9 -27.22 70.05 -33.19
CA LYS A 9 -28.22 69.03 -33.58
C LYS A 9 -29.57 69.32 -32.93
N SER A 10 -30.65 69.15 -33.71
CA SER A 10 -32.00 69.44 -33.25
C SER A 10 -32.36 68.60 -32.01
N LYS A 11 -33.23 69.12 -31.13
CA LYS A 11 -33.68 68.39 -29.93
C LYS A 11 -34.19 67.00 -30.29
N ALA A 12 -34.88 66.87 -31.43
CA ALA A 12 -35.40 65.61 -31.97
C ALA A 12 -34.30 64.60 -32.30
N GLU A 13 -33.23 65.02 -33.00
CA GLU A 13 -32.07 64.19 -33.36
C GLU A 13 -31.32 63.65 -32.14
N ARG A 14 -31.13 64.48 -31.11
CA ARG A 14 -30.46 64.05 -29.87
C ARG A 14 -31.26 62.98 -29.13
N THR A 15 -32.59 63.08 -29.15
CA THR A 15 -33.47 62.05 -28.58
C THR A 15 -33.51 60.77 -29.41
N SER A 16 -33.46 60.84 -30.74
CA SER A 16 -33.44 59.64 -31.59
C SER A 16 -32.13 58.88 -31.46
N GLU A 17 -30.99 59.56 -31.49
CA GLU A 17 -29.66 58.94 -31.28
C GLU A 17 -29.55 58.32 -29.87
N ALA A 18 -30.09 58.97 -28.84
CA ALA A 18 -30.10 58.42 -27.48
C ALA A 18 -30.97 57.14 -27.37
N ARG A 19 -32.13 57.11 -28.04
CA ARG A 19 -33.00 55.93 -28.10
C ARG A 19 -32.36 54.78 -28.89
N GLU A 20 -31.68 55.09 -29.98
CA GLU A 20 -30.97 54.10 -30.79
C GLU A 20 -29.75 53.52 -30.05
N LYS A 21 -28.93 54.35 -29.41
CA LYS A 21 -27.83 53.88 -28.55
C LYS A 21 -28.35 53.01 -27.40
N ALA A 22 -29.46 53.39 -26.77
CA ALA A 22 -30.09 52.58 -25.73
C ALA A 22 -30.57 51.22 -26.26
N ARG A 23 -31.11 51.16 -27.50
CA ARG A 23 -31.49 49.91 -28.17
C ARG A 23 -30.27 49.02 -28.44
N LEU A 24 -29.20 49.60 -29.01
CA LEU A 24 -27.96 48.88 -29.30
C LEU A 24 -27.29 48.32 -28.03
N ILE A 25 -27.27 49.08 -26.93
CA ILE A 25 -26.74 48.61 -25.64
C ILE A 25 -27.58 47.46 -25.09
N ARG A 26 -28.91 47.54 -25.17
CA ARG A 26 -29.80 46.45 -24.75
C ARG A 26 -29.61 45.19 -25.60
N GLU A 27 -29.50 45.33 -26.91
CA GLU A 27 -29.22 44.19 -27.79
C GLU A 27 -27.86 43.56 -27.52
N ALA A 28 -26.83 44.37 -27.25
CA ALA A 28 -25.51 43.90 -26.86
C ALA A 28 -25.53 43.20 -25.48
N GLN A 29 -26.28 43.73 -24.51
CA GLN A 29 -26.48 43.08 -23.20
C GLN A 29 -27.21 41.76 -23.34
N LEU A 30 -28.31 41.69 -24.10
CA LEU A 30 -29.05 40.45 -24.33
C LEU A 30 -28.19 39.38 -25.04
N LYS A 31 -27.35 39.79 -26.00
CA LYS A 31 -26.37 38.88 -26.65
C LYS A 31 -25.31 38.39 -25.66
N LYS A 32 -24.79 39.27 -24.79
CA LYS A 32 -23.85 38.90 -23.72
C LYS A 32 -24.49 37.94 -22.72
N ASP A 33 -25.72 38.19 -22.28
CA ASP A 33 -26.44 37.35 -21.32
C ASP A 33 -26.74 35.97 -21.90
N LYS A 34 -27.17 35.88 -23.17
CA LYS A 34 -27.36 34.60 -23.86
C LYS A 34 -26.05 33.82 -23.94
N ARG A 35 -24.95 34.48 -24.31
CA ARG A 35 -23.62 33.85 -24.35
C ARG A 35 -23.18 33.38 -22.97
N ASN A 36 -23.34 34.21 -21.93
CA ASN A 36 -22.96 33.85 -20.57
C ASN A 36 -23.79 32.67 -20.03
N LYS A 37 -25.11 32.64 -20.27
CA LYS A 37 -25.95 31.49 -19.91
C LYS A 37 -25.52 30.21 -20.62
N LEU A 38 -25.18 30.31 -21.91
CA LEU A 38 -24.63 29.18 -22.67
C LEU A 38 -23.28 28.71 -22.10
N LEU A 39 -22.36 29.63 -21.82
CA LEU A 39 -21.05 29.31 -21.25
C LEU A 39 -21.16 28.67 -19.86
N ILE A 40 -22.06 29.17 -19.00
CA ILE A 40 -22.33 28.59 -17.69
C ILE A 40 -22.94 27.19 -17.85
N GLY A 41 -23.92 27.03 -18.74
CA GLY A 41 -24.53 25.73 -19.02
C GLY A 41 -23.52 24.69 -19.50
N TRP A 42 -22.67 25.05 -20.47
CA TRP A 42 -21.57 24.19 -20.94
C TRP A 42 -20.53 23.93 -19.85
N GLY A 43 -20.21 24.92 -19.01
CA GLY A 43 -19.31 24.76 -17.88
C GLY A 43 -19.82 23.72 -16.87
N ILE A 44 -21.12 23.75 -16.54
CA ILE A 44 -21.75 22.75 -15.67
C ILE A 44 -21.69 21.36 -16.32
N VAL A 45 -22.03 21.25 -17.61
CA VAL A 45 -21.98 19.96 -18.33
C VAL A 45 -20.57 19.38 -18.31
N VAL A 46 -19.55 20.18 -18.62
CA VAL A 46 -18.14 19.73 -18.59
C VAL A 46 -17.74 19.31 -17.17
N ALA A 47 -18.12 20.06 -16.14
CA ALA A 47 -17.82 19.71 -14.76
C ALA A 47 -18.49 18.37 -14.34
N VAL A 48 -19.76 18.17 -14.70
CA VAL A 48 -20.48 16.93 -14.42
C VAL A 48 -19.85 15.75 -15.17
N VAL A 49 -19.50 15.92 -16.45
CA VAL A 49 -18.81 14.88 -17.24
C VAL A 49 -17.46 14.53 -16.61
N ALA A 50 -16.66 15.53 -16.20
CA ALA A 50 -15.39 15.30 -15.53
C ALA A 50 -15.56 14.50 -14.24
N ILE A 51 -16.56 14.84 -13.40
CA ILE A 51 -16.87 14.10 -12.18
C ILE A 51 -17.27 12.65 -12.50
N LEU A 52 -18.14 12.43 -13.49
CA LEU A 52 -18.56 11.09 -13.89
C LEU A 52 -17.40 10.24 -14.40
N VAL A 53 -16.46 10.82 -15.14
CA VAL A 53 -15.25 10.14 -15.59
C VAL A 53 -14.39 9.74 -14.40
N VAL A 54 -14.16 10.64 -13.43
CA VAL A 54 -13.39 10.34 -12.22
C VAL A 54 -14.07 9.24 -11.40
N VAL A 55 -15.38 9.33 -11.18
CA VAL A 55 -16.16 8.31 -10.47
C VAL A 55 -16.08 6.96 -11.19
N GLY A 56 -16.25 6.94 -12.52
CA GLY A 56 -16.11 5.73 -13.33
C GLY A 56 -14.71 5.10 -13.21
N LEU A 57 -13.66 5.93 -13.17
CA LEU A 57 -12.28 5.48 -13.02
C LEU A 57 -12.03 4.90 -11.62
N VAL A 58 -12.54 5.53 -10.55
CA VAL A 58 -12.47 5.01 -9.18
C VAL A 58 -13.23 3.70 -9.03
N VAL A 59 -14.42 3.57 -9.60
CA VAL A 59 -15.21 2.33 -9.55
C VAL A 59 -14.50 1.20 -10.29
N THR A 60 -14.01 1.46 -11.50
CA THR A 60 -13.33 0.44 -12.31
C THR A 60 -12.00 0.00 -11.70
N THR A 61 -11.22 0.91 -11.14
CA THR A 61 -9.97 0.58 -10.40
C THR A 61 -10.26 -0.22 -9.14
N THR A 62 -11.27 0.16 -8.36
CA THR A 62 -11.70 -0.59 -7.17
C THR A 62 -12.14 -2.01 -7.53
N MET A 63 -12.97 -2.17 -8.57
CA MET A 63 -13.39 -3.49 -9.04
C MET A 63 -12.20 -4.34 -9.52
N ARG A 64 -11.25 -3.75 -10.24
CA ARG A 64 -10.03 -4.45 -10.67
C ARG A 64 -9.19 -4.88 -9.48
N GLN A 65 -9.03 -4.05 -8.46
CA GLN A 65 -8.25 -4.37 -7.26
C GLN A 65 -8.90 -5.45 -6.40
N ASN A 66 -10.23 -5.56 -6.46
CA ASN A 66 -11.03 -6.57 -5.77
C ASN A 66 -11.34 -7.82 -6.61
N ALA A 67 -10.78 -7.92 -7.83
CA ALA A 67 -10.96 -9.11 -8.66
C ALA A 67 -10.39 -10.37 -7.98
N PRO A 68 -11.00 -11.56 -8.21
CA PRO A 68 -10.50 -12.82 -7.67
C PRO A 68 -9.02 -13.05 -7.98
N ILE A 69 -8.25 -13.46 -6.97
CA ILE A 69 -6.83 -13.81 -7.09
C ILE A 69 -6.72 -15.33 -7.23
N ALA A 70 -5.89 -15.78 -8.18
CA ALA A 70 -5.59 -17.19 -8.38
C ALA A 70 -5.09 -17.86 -7.10
N ASP A 71 -5.36 -19.16 -6.94
CA ASP A 71 -4.87 -19.92 -5.79
C ASP A 71 -3.38 -20.28 -5.92
N GLN A 72 -2.90 -20.44 -7.15
CA GLN A 72 -1.51 -20.76 -7.45
C GLN A 72 -0.75 -19.54 -7.96
N GLY A 73 0.54 -19.46 -7.62
CA GLY A 73 1.45 -18.47 -8.18
C GLY A 73 2.89 -18.68 -7.73
N PRO A 74 3.83 -17.95 -8.33
CA PRO A 74 5.25 -18.07 -8.00
C PRO A 74 5.55 -17.44 -6.63
N THR A 75 6.56 -17.95 -5.94
CA THR A 75 7.27 -17.19 -4.91
C THR A 75 8.18 -16.17 -5.59
N PRO A 76 8.41 -14.98 -5.00
CA PRO A 76 9.46 -14.11 -5.49
C PRO A 76 10.82 -14.80 -5.32
N ALA A 77 11.82 -14.39 -6.10
CA ALA A 77 13.20 -14.73 -5.78
C ALA A 77 13.48 -14.33 -4.32
N ASN A 78 14.19 -15.19 -3.58
CA ASN A 78 14.45 -15.03 -2.13
C ASN A 78 13.22 -15.20 -1.21
N GLY A 79 12.03 -15.48 -1.75
CA GLY A 79 10.85 -15.88 -0.97
C GLY A 79 10.84 -17.39 -0.70
N ASN A 80 10.48 -17.79 0.52
CA ASN A 80 10.41 -19.19 0.93
C ASN A 80 8.99 -19.78 0.78
N ALA A 81 8.90 -21.11 0.82
CA ALA A 81 7.63 -21.83 0.73
C ALA A 81 6.71 -21.67 1.96
N ASN A 82 7.17 -20.99 3.02
CA ASN A 82 6.37 -20.63 4.19
C ASN A 82 5.80 -19.21 4.10
N GLY A 83 5.98 -18.53 2.96
CA GLY A 83 5.44 -17.21 2.73
C GLY A 83 6.32 -16.06 3.27
N GLY A 84 7.58 -16.34 3.60
CA GLY A 84 8.50 -15.39 4.20
C GLY A 84 9.67 -14.98 3.32
N ILE A 85 10.23 -13.80 3.59
CA ILE A 85 11.48 -13.30 3.02
C ILE A 85 12.46 -13.08 4.18
N THR A 86 13.61 -13.75 4.14
CA THR A 86 14.57 -13.75 5.26
C THR A 86 15.70 -12.77 5.02
N LEU A 87 15.78 -11.77 5.89
CA LEU A 87 16.85 -10.80 5.98
C LEU A 87 18.00 -11.33 6.87
N LEU A 88 19.23 -11.17 6.38
CA LEU A 88 20.49 -11.62 7.01
C LEU A 88 21.31 -10.41 7.49
N ALA A 89 22.63 -10.45 7.57
CA ALA A 89 23.40 -9.25 7.92
C ALA A 89 23.30 -8.18 6.83
N ASN A 90 23.40 -6.90 7.23
CA ASN A 90 23.31 -5.73 6.34
C ASN A 90 22.00 -5.71 5.53
N THR A 91 22.13 -5.62 4.21
CA THR A 91 21.01 -5.64 3.25
C THR A 91 20.84 -7.01 2.60
N ASP A 92 21.56 -8.04 3.05
CA ASP A 92 21.50 -9.36 2.43
C ASP A 92 20.15 -10.03 2.70
N VAL A 93 19.63 -10.68 1.66
CA VAL A 93 18.43 -11.53 1.71
C VAL A 93 18.84 -12.95 1.40
N ALA A 94 18.34 -13.92 2.17
CA ALA A 94 18.58 -15.34 1.94
C ALA A 94 18.19 -15.72 0.52
N LYS A 95 19.11 -16.35 -0.21
CA LYS A 95 18.87 -16.76 -1.60
C LYS A 95 18.05 -18.04 -1.62
N LEU A 96 16.96 -18.01 -2.38
CA LEU A 96 16.09 -19.15 -2.59
C LEU A 96 15.63 -19.14 -4.04
N GLU A 97 15.60 -20.32 -4.64
CA GLU A 97 15.06 -20.51 -5.98
C GLU A 97 13.53 -20.35 -5.97
N PRO A 98 12.95 -19.70 -7.00
CA PRO A 98 11.51 -19.58 -7.12
C PRO A 98 10.81 -20.94 -7.09
N ALA A 99 9.73 -21.02 -6.33
CA ALA A 99 8.83 -22.17 -6.27
C ALA A 99 7.41 -21.75 -6.65
N THR A 100 6.50 -22.71 -6.77
CA THR A 100 5.07 -22.44 -6.91
C THR A 100 4.39 -22.78 -5.59
N VAL A 101 3.54 -21.89 -5.10
CA VAL A 101 2.69 -22.12 -3.92
C VAL A 101 1.25 -22.33 -4.35
N ASP A 102 0.47 -23.04 -3.52
CA ASP A 102 -0.95 -23.31 -3.78
C ASP A 102 -1.79 -23.04 -2.53
N ALA A 103 -2.55 -21.94 -2.56
CA ALA A 103 -3.47 -21.55 -1.50
C ALA A 103 -4.68 -22.51 -1.35
N ALA A 104 -4.98 -23.35 -2.34
CA ALA A 104 -6.02 -24.37 -2.24
C ALA A 104 -5.55 -25.63 -1.51
N ALA A 105 -4.24 -25.87 -1.47
CA ALA A 105 -3.63 -26.99 -0.72
C ALA A 105 -3.48 -26.70 0.79
N VAL A 106 -3.66 -25.45 1.22
CA VAL A 106 -3.58 -25.06 2.63
C VAL A 106 -4.83 -25.51 3.37
N GLY A 107 -4.65 -26.13 4.53
CA GLY A 107 -5.74 -26.57 5.41
C GLY A 107 -6.62 -25.43 5.92
N ALA A 108 -7.78 -25.79 6.45
CA ALA A 108 -8.68 -24.83 7.08
C ALA A 108 -8.10 -24.28 8.40
N PRO A 109 -8.45 -23.04 8.79
CA PRO A 109 -8.17 -22.52 10.13
C PRO A 109 -8.78 -23.43 11.21
N PRO A 110 -8.14 -23.55 12.39
CA PRO A 110 -8.71 -24.31 13.50
C PRO A 110 -10.00 -23.64 13.99
N GLU A 111 -11.00 -24.44 14.36
CA GLU A 111 -12.30 -23.94 14.85
C GLU A 111 -12.15 -23.14 16.17
N THR A 112 -11.19 -23.54 16.99
CA THR A 112 -10.83 -22.87 18.24
C THR A 112 -9.40 -22.38 18.17
N ALA A 113 -9.13 -21.18 18.68
CA ALA A 113 -7.77 -20.67 18.78
C ALA A 113 -6.90 -21.64 19.60
N PRO A 114 -5.75 -22.09 19.07
CA PRO A 114 -4.88 -23.01 19.79
C PRO A 114 -4.21 -22.31 20.98
N GLU A 115 -3.88 -23.08 22.01
CA GLU A 115 -3.13 -22.57 23.17
C GLU A 115 -1.72 -22.08 22.78
N SER A 116 -1.12 -22.73 21.79
CA SER A 116 0.16 -22.36 21.19
C SER A 116 0.11 -22.50 19.67
N VAL A 117 0.64 -21.51 18.94
CA VAL A 117 0.84 -21.59 17.49
C VAL A 117 2.24 -22.11 17.21
N VAL A 118 2.38 -22.98 16.21
CA VAL A 118 3.67 -23.40 15.67
C VAL A 118 3.79 -22.91 14.23
N ALA A 119 4.75 -22.03 13.98
CA ALA A 119 5.00 -21.49 12.64
C ALA A 119 5.95 -22.41 11.86
N PRO A 120 5.57 -22.88 10.65
CA PRO A 120 6.44 -23.75 9.86
C PRO A 120 7.79 -23.10 9.58
N GLY A 121 8.87 -23.84 9.88
CA GLY A 121 10.25 -23.39 9.67
C GLY A 121 10.62 -22.12 10.44
N ALA A 122 10.05 -21.91 11.63
CA ALA A 122 10.38 -20.77 12.48
C ALA A 122 11.60 -21.01 13.39
N GLU A 123 12.05 -22.25 13.50
CA GLU A 123 13.31 -22.62 14.14
C GLU A 123 14.50 -22.37 13.22
N ALA A 124 15.59 -21.85 13.76
CA ALA A 124 16.86 -21.81 13.06
C ALA A 124 17.47 -23.21 12.91
N GLU A 125 18.06 -23.48 11.74
CA GLU A 125 18.86 -24.69 11.52
C GLU A 125 20.07 -24.76 12.47
N ALA A 126 20.60 -25.97 12.68
CA ALA A 126 21.77 -26.18 13.51
C ALA A 126 22.97 -25.34 13.02
N GLY A 127 23.63 -24.64 13.94
CA GLY A 127 24.75 -23.76 13.64
C GLY A 127 24.38 -22.44 12.94
N LYS A 128 23.09 -22.14 12.75
CA LYS A 128 22.63 -20.84 12.25
C LYS A 128 22.25 -19.89 13.40
N PRO A 129 22.32 -18.55 13.16
CA PRO A 129 21.85 -17.54 14.11
C PRO A 129 20.39 -17.78 14.54
N VAL A 130 19.96 -17.18 15.66
CA VAL A 130 18.56 -17.22 16.09
C VAL A 130 17.66 -16.71 14.97
N LYS A 131 16.52 -17.36 14.73
CA LYS A 131 15.57 -16.95 13.70
C LYS A 131 14.39 -16.23 14.32
N VAL A 132 14.17 -14.99 13.91
CA VAL A 132 12.97 -14.21 14.24
C VAL A 132 12.02 -14.27 13.05
N VAL A 133 10.78 -14.74 13.24
CA VAL A 133 9.74 -14.74 12.19
C VAL A 133 8.63 -13.77 12.57
N LEU A 134 8.34 -12.82 11.68
CA LEU A 134 7.34 -11.78 11.84
C LEU A 134 6.21 -11.99 10.84
N TYR A 135 5.02 -12.33 11.33
CA TYR A 135 3.79 -12.24 10.56
C TYR A 135 3.25 -10.82 10.67
N VAL A 136 3.33 -10.06 9.58
CA VAL A 136 3.03 -8.62 9.57
C VAL A 136 1.99 -8.27 8.51
N ASP A 137 1.32 -7.15 8.71
CA ASP A 137 0.42 -6.56 7.73
C ASP A 137 0.75 -5.07 7.59
N PHE A 138 0.97 -4.59 6.36
CA PHE A 138 1.43 -3.23 6.09
C PHE A 138 0.41 -2.14 6.42
N ILE A 139 -0.88 -2.45 6.66
CA ILE A 139 -1.85 -1.48 7.17
C ILE A 139 -1.98 -1.50 8.71
N CYS A 140 -1.46 -2.54 9.37
CA CYS A 140 -1.66 -2.75 10.80
C CYS A 140 -0.89 -1.70 11.63
N PRO A 141 -1.57 -0.89 12.45
CA PRO A 141 -0.92 0.11 13.29
C PRO A 141 -0.07 -0.53 14.40
N VAL A 142 -0.43 -1.72 14.87
CA VAL A 142 0.37 -2.45 15.87
C VAL A 142 1.67 -2.99 15.25
N CYS A 143 1.64 -3.40 13.97
CA CYS A 143 2.88 -3.76 13.25
C CYS A 143 3.80 -2.55 13.13
N LYS A 144 3.27 -1.38 12.74
CA LYS A 144 4.05 -0.14 12.70
C LYS A 144 4.66 0.21 14.05
N ASN A 145 3.90 0.06 15.14
CA ASN A 145 4.41 0.30 16.49
C ASN A 145 5.53 -0.68 16.87
N PHE A 146 5.44 -1.94 16.47
CA PHE A 146 6.50 -2.93 16.67
C PHE A 146 7.76 -2.53 15.89
N GLU A 147 7.64 -2.21 14.61
CA GLU A 147 8.77 -1.78 13.77
C GLU A 147 9.43 -0.52 14.34
N THR A 148 8.63 0.48 14.74
CA THR A 148 9.14 1.72 15.32
C THR A 148 9.94 1.47 16.60
N GLN A 149 9.56 0.47 17.39
CA GLN A 149 10.21 0.16 18.66
C GLN A 149 11.45 -0.74 18.52
N TYR A 150 11.41 -1.72 17.60
CA TYR A 150 12.36 -2.83 17.62
C TYR A 150 13.18 -2.99 16.33
N ASN A 151 12.86 -2.31 15.23
CA ASN A 151 13.58 -2.50 13.97
C ASN A 151 15.07 -2.13 14.07
N GLU A 152 15.43 -1.09 14.81
CA GLU A 152 16.84 -0.72 15.04
C GLU A 152 17.59 -1.83 15.79
N GLN A 153 17.00 -2.36 16.86
CA GLN A 153 17.57 -3.47 17.62
C GLN A 153 17.72 -4.73 16.75
N LEU A 154 16.68 -5.10 16.00
CA LEU A 154 16.68 -6.26 15.12
C LEU A 154 17.75 -6.11 14.02
N THR A 155 17.88 -4.92 13.45
CA THR A 155 18.90 -4.61 12.44
C THR A 155 20.31 -4.70 13.02
N SER A 156 20.56 -4.14 14.20
CA SER A 156 21.86 -4.25 14.87
C SER A 156 22.23 -5.72 15.13
N LEU A 157 21.30 -6.50 15.69
CA LEU A 157 21.54 -7.92 15.98
C LEU A 157 21.74 -8.77 14.71
N ARG A 158 21.07 -8.42 13.61
CA ARG A 158 21.32 -9.04 12.30
C ARG A 158 22.72 -8.73 11.79
N ASN A 159 23.15 -7.47 11.89
CA ASN A 159 24.48 -7.03 11.46
C ASN A 159 25.61 -7.64 12.30
N GLU A 160 25.34 -7.92 13.58
CA GLU A 160 26.22 -8.69 14.46
C GLU A 160 26.22 -10.20 14.16
N GLY A 161 25.35 -10.67 13.25
CA GLY A 161 25.21 -12.09 12.92
C GLY A 161 24.56 -12.94 14.01
N LYS A 162 23.92 -12.31 15.02
CA LYS A 162 23.25 -13.01 16.13
C LYS A 162 21.87 -13.52 15.76
N ILE A 163 21.18 -12.84 14.85
CA ILE A 163 19.85 -13.21 14.41
C ILE A 163 19.69 -13.13 12.88
N SER A 164 18.65 -13.79 12.37
CA SER A 164 18.02 -13.50 11.07
C SER A 164 16.57 -13.07 11.30
N VAL A 165 16.01 -12.25 10.41
CA VAL A 165 14.61 -11.79 10.51
C VAL A 165 13.85 -12.18 9.25
N GLU A 166 12.78 -12.94 9.38
CA GLU A 166 11.91 -13.34 8.28
C GLU A 166 10.57 -12.61 8.36
N TYR A 167 10.27 -11.82 7.33
CA TYR A 167 8.98 -11.16 7.17
C TYR A 167 8.02 -12.03 6.37
N ARG A 168 6.91 -12.44 7.00
CA ARG A 168 5.75 -13.09 6.38
C ARG A 168 4.64 -12.06 6.24
N ALA A 169 4.64 -11.34 5.12
CA ALA A 169 3.67 -10.29 4.86
C ALA A 169 2.29 -10.87 4.50
N LEU A 170 1.24 -10.36 5.15
CA LEU A 170 -0.13 -10.85 5.06
C LEU A 170 -1.07 -9.84 4.39
N GLY A 171 -2.15 -10.36 3.83
CA GLY A 171 -3.37 -9.63 3.49
C GLY A 171 -4.43 -9.73 4.61
N PHE A 172 -4.00 -9.82 5.87
CA PHE A 172 -4.86 -10.12 7.03
C PHE A 172 -5.96 -9.07 7.24
N LEU A 173 -5.63 -7.81 6.94
CA LEU A 173 -6.50 -6.64 7.09
C LEU A 173 -7.00 -6.11 5.74
N ASP A 174 -7.04 -6.94 4.69
CA ASP A 174 -7.63 -6.54 3.40
C ASP A 174 -9.07 -6.03 3.57
N ASN A 175 -9.85 -6.62 4.48
CA ASN A 175 -11.21 -6.17 4.81
C ASN A 175 -11.28 -4.83 5.58
N ARG A 176 -10.14 -4.31 6.04
CA ARG A 176 -9.99 -2.97 6.63
C ARG A 176 -9.52 -1.95 5.59
N SER A 177 -9.57 -2.28 4.30
CA SER A 177 -9.31 -1.36 3.21
C SER A 177 -10.31 -1.56 2.08
N SER A 178 -10.77 -0.48 1.45
CA SER A 178 -11.69 -0.60 0.30
C SER A 178 -11.01 -1.17 -0.96
N THR A 179 -9.68 -1.34 -0.94
CA THR A 179 -8.90 -1.72 -2.12
C THR A 179 -7.87 -2.83 -1.87
N ASN A 180 -8.00 -3.56 -0.75
CA ASN A 180 -7.06 -4.64 -0.36
C ASN A 180 -5.62 -4.15 -0.24
N TYR A 181 -5.41 -3.00 0.42
CA TYR A 181 -4.10 -2.36 0.52
C TYR A 181 -3.03 -3.29 1.11
N SER A 182 -3.35 -4.07 2.14
CA SER A 182 -2.43 -5.02 2.77
C SER A 182 -1.83 -5.98 1.74
N SER A 183 -2.68 -6.64 0.95
CA SER A 183 -2.20 -7.54 -0.10
C SER A 183 -1.50 -6.83 -1.27
N ARG A 184 -1.86 -5.58 -1.61
CA ARG A 184 -1.14 -4.80 -2.64
C ARG A 184 0.25 -4.41 -2.18
N ALA A 185 0.38 -3.89 -0.96
CA ALA A 185 1.65 -3.51 -0.37
C ALA A 185 2.58 -4.73 -0.22
N ALA A 186 2.04 -5.87 0.23
CA ALA A 186 2.78 -7.12 0.29
C ALA A 186 3.22 -7.64 -1.09
N ASN A 187 2.37 -7.51 -2.12
CA ASN A 187 2.77 -7.79 -3.50
C ASN A 187 3.89 -6.87 -3.97
N ALA A 188 3.82 -5.57 -3.69
CA ALA A 188 4.88 -4.62 -4.05
C ALA A 188 6.20 -4.97 -3.34
N ALA A 189 6.17 -5.35 -2.07
CA ALA A 189 7.37 -5.76 -1.33
C ALA A 189 7.99 -7.05 -1.92
N ALA A 190 7.15 -8.00 -2.34
CA ALA A 190 7.58 -9.19 -3.07
C ALA A 190 8.18 -8.85 -4.45
N CYS A 191 7.63 -7.86 -5.16
CA CYS A 191 8.23 -7.37 -6.40
C CYS A 191 9.59 -6.73 -6.16
N VAL A 192 9.75 -5.92 -5.10
CA VAL A 192 11.04 -5.30 -4.77
C VAL A 192 12.10 -6.34 -4.46
N VAL A 193 11.81 -7.33 -3.61
CA VAL A 193 12.83 -8.35 -3.30
C VAL A 193 13.23 -9.15 -4.55
N ASN A 194 12.28 -9.39 -5.47
CA ASN A 194 12.56 -10.12 -6.69
C ASN A 194 13.53 -9.36 -7.62
N GLU A 195 13.34 -8.05 -7.76
CA GLU A 195 14.12 -7.23 -8.69
C GLU A 195 15.40 -6.63 -8.07
N SER A 196 15.34 -6.33 -6.77
CA SER A 196 16.35 -5.59 -6.00
C SER A 196 16.35 -6.09 -4.54
N PRO A 197 16.83 -7.32 -4.28
CA PRO A 197 16.80 -7.93 -2.96
C PRO A 197 17.45 -7.05 -1.89
N GLU A 198 18.54 -6.37 -2.22
CA GLU A 198 19.25 -5.43 -1.34
C GLU A 198 18.42 -4.22 -0.90
N LYS A 199 17.29 -3.96 -1.58
CA LYS A 199 16.34 -2.88 -1.26
C LYS A 199 15.13 -3.35 -0.46
N TYR A 200 15.00 -4.64 -0.18
CA TYR A 200 13.84 -5.17 0.51
C TYR A 200 13.64 -4.57 1.91
N ALA A 201 14.69 -4.55 2.74
CA ALA A 201 14.61 -3.98 4.09
C ALA A 201 14.19 -2.49 4.07
N GLU A 202 14.86 -1.69 3.23
CA GLU A 202 14.55 -0.26 3.06
C GLU A 202 13.12 -0.03 2.54
N PHE A 203 12.60 -0.93 1.70
CA PHE A 203 11.23 -0.85 1.22
C PHE A 203 10.20 -1.22 2.29
N VAL A 204 10.46 -2.24 3.11
CA VAL A 204 9.64 -2.57 4.28
C VAL A 204 9.56 -1.38 5.22
N ASP A 205 10.69 -0.75 5.53
CA ASP A 205 10.76 0.47 6.35
C ASP A 205 9.93 1.60 5.72
N THR A 206 10.07 1.79 4.41
CA THR A 206 9.34 2.82 3.64
C THR A 206 7.82 2.61 3.70
N LEU A 207 7.35 1.36 3.61
CA LEU A 207 5.93 1.03 3.70
C LEU A 207 5.37 1.37 5.09
N PHE A 208 6.06 1.04 6.17
CA PHE A 208 5.60 1.36 7.52
C PHE A 208 5.71 2.86 7.85
N ALA A 209 6.77 3.53 7.39
CA ALA A 209 6.94 4.97 7.53
C ALA A 209 5.78 5.74 6.88
N ASN A 210 5.32 5.28 5.71
CA ASN A 210 4.22 5.87 4.94
C ASN A 210 2.88 5.12 5.10
N GLN A 211 2.74 4.33 6.17
CA GLN A 211 1.55 3.52 6.41
C GLN A 211 0.28 4.39 6.40
N PRO A 212 -0.70 4.08 5.54
CA PRO A 212 -1.99 4.77 5.53
C PRO A 212 -2.82 4.37 6.76
N ALA A 213 -3.82 5.17 7.11
CA ALA A 213 -4.73 4.84 8.20
C ALA A 213 -5.50 3.53 7.91
N GLU A 214 -5.63 2.68 8.93
CA GLU A 214 -6.54 1.53 8.88
C GLU A 214 -7.98 2.00 8.62
N GLY A 215 -8.73 1.26 7.80
CA GLY A 215 -10.06 1.67 7.34
C GLY A 215 -10.06 2.55 6.10
N SER A 216 -8.90 3.07 5.68
CA SER A 216 -8.78 3.88 4.46
C SER A 216 -8.66 3.01 3.20
N ALA A 217 -8.74 3.66 2.03
CA ALA A 217 -8.40 3.00 0.76
C ALA A 217 -6.92 2.57 0.69
N GLY A 218 -6.04 3.12 1.52
CA GLY A 218 -4.60 2.90 1.41
C GLY A 218 -3.96 3.63 0.22
N LEU A 219 -2.66 3.41 0.02
CA LEU A 219 -1.90 4.05 -1.07
C LEU A 219 -2.20 3.39 -2.41
N SER A 220 -2.22 4.17 -3.50
CA SER A 220 -2.37 3.63 -4.86
C SER A 220 -1.17 2.77 -5.28
N ASP A 221 -1.39 1.90 -6.27
CA ASP A 221 -0.31 1.10 -6.87
C ASP A 221 0.78 1.99 -7.46
N ASP A 222 0.42 3.11 -8.09
CA ASP A 222 1.40 4.10 -8.57
C ASP A 222 2.26 4.66 -7.44
N LYS A 223 1.69 4.96 -6.27
CA LYS A 223 2.47 5.44 -5.14
C LYS A 223 3.40 4.36 -4.59
N LEU A 224 2.96 3.10 -4.56
CA LEU A 224 3.80 1.95 -4.17
C LEU A 224 4.99 1.77 -5.15
N LYS A 225 4.75 1.89 -6.46
CA LYS A 225 5.79 1.85 -7.50
C LYS A 225 6.77 3.02 -7.38
N THR A 226 6.27 4.24 -7.14
CA THR A 226 7.11 5.42 -6.89
C THR A 226 7.99 5.23 -5.66
N MET A 227 7.46 4.72 -4.54
CA MET A 227 8.26 4.45 -3.34
C MET A 227 9.44 3.51 -3.61
N ALA A 228 9.24 2.47 -4.42
CA ALA A 228 10.32 1.56 -4.79
C ALA A 228 11.41 2.27 -5.62
N THR A 229 10.99 3.12 -6.56
CA THR A 229 11.91 3.92 -7.38
C THR A 229 12.65 4.96 -6.56
N ASP A 230 11.98 5.61 -5.60
CA ASP A 230 12.55 6.65 -4.74
C ASP A 230 13.72 6.12 -3.88
N ILE A 231 13.65 4.86 -3.45
CA ILE A 231 14.75 4.18 -2.72
C ILE A 231 15.80 3.57 -3.66
N GLY A 232 15.67 3.76 -4.97
CA GLY A 232 16.60 3.25 -5.97
C GLY A 232 16.46 1.76 -6.30
N ALA A 233 15.31 1.13 -6.03
CA ALA A 233 15.02 -0.20 -6.55
C ALA A 233 14.77 -0.16 -8.07
N LYS A 234 14.94 -1.30 -8.75
CA LYS A 234 14.56 -1.44 -10.15
C LYS A 234 13.05 -1.31 -10.35
N ASN A 235 12.64 -1.08 -11.60
CA ASN A 235 11.24 -0.95 -11.95
C ASN A 235 10.45 -2.22 -11.60
N ILE A 236 9.33 -2.05 -10.88
CA ILE A 236 8.43 -3.13 -10.45
C ILE A 236 7.05 -3.05 -11.13
N ASP A 237 6.86 -2.19 -12.12
CA ASP A 237 5.55 -1.82 -12.66
C ASP A 237 4.80 -3.03 -13.21
N THR A 238 5.48 -3.82 -14.04
CA THR A 238 4.89 -5.03 -14.63
C THR A 238 4.50 -6.04 -13.54
N CYS A 239 5.30 -6.15 -12.49
CA CYS A 239 5.05 -7.06 -11.38
C CYS A 239 3.85 -6.61 -10.52
N VAL A 240 3.75 -5.30 -10.24
CA VAL A 240 2.65 -4.72 -9.46
C VAL A 240 1.34 -4.75 -10.26
N ASP A 241 1.36 -4.25 -11.48
CA ASP A 241 0.17 -4.17 -12.34
C ASP A 241 -0.33 -5.58 -12.73
N GLY A 242 0.61 -6.52 -12.93
CA GLY A 242 0.34 -7.93 -13.18
C GLY A 242 -0.09 -8.73 -11.95
N LYS A 243 -0.04 -8.14 -10.75
CA LYS A 243 -0.39 -8.81 -9.48
C LYS A 243 0.39 -10.09 -9.23
N THR A 244 1.63 -10.16 -9.72
CA THR A 244 2.42 -11.40 -9.85
C THR A 244 2.50 -12.21 -8.56
N TYR A 245 2.64 -11.54 -7.41
CA TYR A 245 2.81 -12.18 -6.10
C TYR A 245 1.57 -12.08 -5.21
N ARG A 246 0.42 -11.63 -5.74
CA ARG A 246 -0.85 -11.68 -4.99
C ARG A 246 -1.25 -13.10 -4.58
N PRO A 247 -1.06 -14.16 -5.41
CA PRO A 247 -1.28 -15.54 -4.97
C PRO A 247 -0.35 -15.96 -3.83
N TYR A 248 0.91 -15.51 -3.85
CA TYR A 248 1.87 -15.77 -2.76
C TYR A 248 1.39 -15.15 -1.44
N VAL A 249 0.94 -13.89 -1.46
CA VAL A 249 0.37 -13.24 -0.27
C VAL A 249 -0.91 -13.95 0.22
N LYS A 250 -1.79 -14.35 -0.71
CA LYS A 250 -3.00 -15.13 -0.40
C LYS A 250 -2.64 -16.45 0.30
N PHE A 251 -1.64 -17.16 -0.22
CA PHE A 251 -1.12 -18.39 0.35
C PHE A 251 -0.53 -18.16 1.75
N THR A 252 0.33 -17.15 1.95
CA THR A 252 0.90 -16.82 3.26
C THR A 252 -0.19 -16.49 4.28
N THR A 253 -1.21 -15.73 3.87
CA THR A 253 -2.35 -15.36 4.72
C THR A 253 -3.16 -16.58 5.13
N LYS A 254 -3.44 -17.49 4.19
CA LYS A 254 -4.11 -18.75 4.50
C LYS A 254 -3.27 -19.64 5.40
N GLN A 255 -1.96 -19.75 5.18
CA GLN A 255 -1.08 -20.53 6.05
C GLN A 255 -1.08 -19.99 7.48
N ALA A 256 -0.97 -18.68 7.65
CA ALA A 256 -1.06 -18.03 8.96
C ALA A 256 -2.39 -18.38 9.66
N ALA A 257 -3.51 -18.27 8.95
CA ALA A 257 -4.82 -18.63 9.50
C ALA A 257 -4.92 -20.13 9.84
N ALA A 258 -4.39 -21.01 8.99
CA ALA A 258 -4.40 -22.47 9.16
C ALA A 258 -3.65 -22.93 10.41
N ILE A 259 -2.59 -22.22 10.81
CA ILE A 259 -1.85 -22.52 12.05
C ILE A 259 -2.42 -21.80 13.28
N GLY A 260 -3.47 -20.99 13.12
CA GLY A 260 -4.11 -20.27 14.22
C GLY A 260 -3.53 -18.89 14.54
N VAL A 261 -2.84 -18.23 13.60
CA VAL A 261 -2.50 -16.80 13.74
C VAL A 261 -3.78 -15.99 13.65
N THR A 262 -4.14 -15.31 14.74
CA THR A 262 -5.37 -14.50 14.85
C THR A 262 -5.13 -12.99 14.87
N GLY A 263 -3.89 -12.53 14.69
CA GLY A 263 -3.56 -11.11 14.73
C GLY A 263 -2.14 -10.80 14.28
N THR A 264 -1.91 -9.52 14.01
CA THR A 264 -0.60 -9.00 13.59
C THR A 264 -0.15 -7.84 14.52
N PRO A 265 1.15 -7.72 14.81
CA PRO A 265 2.19 -8.67 14.47
C PRO A 265 2.03 -9.95 15.30
N THR A 266 2.39 -11.10 14.71
CA THR A 266 2.69 -12.32 15.48
C THR A 266 4.16 -12.64 15.29
N VAL A 267 4.88 -12.81 16.40
CA VAL A 267 6.35 -12.93 16.42
C VAL A 267 6.76 -14.27 16.99
N PHE A 268 7.66 -14.95 16.30
CA PHE A 268 8.33 -16.16 16.77
C PHE A 268 9.83 -15.91 16.88
N VAL A 269 10.46 -16.47 17.91
CA VAL A 269 11.92 -16.51 18.08
C VAL A 269 12.32 -17.97 18.28
N ASP A 270 13.05 -18.53 17.32
CA ASP A 270 13.41 -19.96 17.25
C ASP A 270 12.23 -20.90 17.55
N GLY A 271 11.14 -20.71 16.82
CA GLY A 271 9.90 -21.50 16.95
C GLY A 271 9.01 -21.13 18.14
N GLN A 272 9.49 -20.35 19.11
CA GLN A 272 8.71 -19.95 20.29
C GLN A 272 7.96 -18.64 20.05
N GLN A 273 6.65 -18.64 20.29
CA GLN A 273 5.82 -17.44 20.12
C GLN A 273 6.01 -16.44 21.27
N TRP A 274 6.25 -15.18 20.93
CA TRP A 274 6.28 -14.08 21.89
C TRP A 274 4.87 -13.60 22.25
N GLY A 275 4.68 -13.14 23.49
CA GLY A 275 3.42 -12.56 23.98
C GLY A 275 2.31 -13.58 24.24
N LYS A 276 2.66 -14.87 24.36
CA LYS A 276 1.71 -15.98 24.62
C LYS A 276 2.27 -16.94 25.67
N GLY A 277 1.37 -17.61 26.40
CA GLY A 277 1.76 -18.58 27.42
C GLY A 277 2.76 -17.99 28.43
N ALA A 278 3.89 -18.67 28.62
CA ALA A 278 4.94 -18.23 29.54
C ALA A 278 5.61 -16.90 29.17
N SER A 279 5.55 -16.48 27.89
CA SER A 279 6.15 -15.21 27.42
C SER A 279 5.18 -14.03 27.47
N ALA A 280 3.94 -14.21 27.96
CA ALA A 280 2.87 -13.20 27.89
C ALA A 280 3.20 -11.87 28.59
N GLN A 281 4.06 -11.91 29.62
CA GLN A 281 4.49 -10.72 30.38
C GLN A 281 5.96 -10.37 30.13
N THR A 282 6.64 -11.07 29.21
CA THR A 282 8.05 -10.86 28.93
C THR A 282 8.21 -9.78 27.86
N PRO A 283 8.94 -8.69 28.12
CA PRO A 283 9.30 -7.73 27.09
C PRO A 283 10.01 -8.40 25.91
N PHE A 284 9.71 -7.98 24.68
CA PHE A 284 10.31 -8.59 23.48
C PHE A 284 11.85 -8.62 23.51
N PRO A 285 12.56 -7.54 23.92
CA PRO A 285 14.02 -7.57 24.01
C PRO A 285 14.56 -8.67 24.92
N ASP A 286 13.92 -8.91 26.08
CA ASP A 286 14.35 -9.94 27.03
C ASP A 286 14.09 -11.34 26.49
N PHE A 287 12.94 -11.52 25.82
CA PHE A 287 12.59 -12.78 25.16
C PHE A 287 13.59 -13.14 24.05
N LEU A 288 13.94 -12.18 23.20
CA LEU A 288 14.92 -12.36 22.14
C LEU A 288 16.32 -12.62 22.71
N GLN A 289 16.73 -11.85 23.71
CA GLN A 289 18.06 -11.99 24.33
C GLN A 289 18.23 -13.37 24.99
N ALA A 290 17.19 -13.90 25.63
CA ALA A 290 17.22 -15.25 26.21
C ALA A 290 17.48 -16.33 25.14
N ALA A 291 16.82 -16.23 23.96
CA ALA A 291 17.05 -17.16 22.86
C ALA A 291 18.48 -17.07 22.29
N ILE A 292 19.01 -15.85 22.16
CA ILE A 292 20.41 -15.63 21.73
C ILE A 292 21.39 -16.26 22.73
N THR A 293 21.18 -16.07 24.02
CA THR A 293 22.03 -16.66 25.07
C THR A 293 21.93 -18.18 25.09
N ALA A 294 20.77 -18.77 24.79
CA ALA A 294 20.62 -20.23 24.76
C ALA A 294 21.35 -20.90 23.58
N LYS A 295 21.70 -20.14 22.52
CA LYS A 295 22.49 -20.63 21.38
C LYS A 295 24.01 -20.45 21.53
N GLY A 296 24.45 -19.53 22.39
CA GLY A 296 25.86 -19.21 22.62
C GLY A 296 26.48 -20.05 23.73
#